data_AF-A0A2H1L019-F1
#
_entry.id   AF-A0A2H1L019-F1
#
_cell.length_a   1.000
_cell.length_b   1.000
_cell.length_c   1.000
_cell.angle_alpha   90.00
_cell.angle_beta   90.00
_cell.angle_gamma   90.00
#
_symmetry.space_group_name_H-M   'P 1'
#
loop_
_entity.id
_entity.type
_entity.pdbx_description
1 polymer ?
#
loop_
_entity_poly.entity_id
_entity_poly.type
_entity_poly.pdbx_seq_one_letter_code
_entity_poly.pdbx_strand_id
1 'polypeptide(L)'
;MTSAVLLVVGGKGIRAIASLLASAVFIWAFLIGGISGGGSPLLYTTVSIVLVLTAVLFFTHGLSTKTLAAWAGTICGAATAMIAGTLLSTWLRLGPADESASALTYTSLDIDLSALSLAALLIALIGILNDIAAAQAATVFSHTTPGTRPSWKAIAPTALAVGRDHSASAIYTISFSIVGAGLAAFVLAHAYNQPLSAFLQTDTVATTLTQMLAGIIGIIITMPATTAFALLLSRIPTKPQTLSAHTD
;
A
#
# COMPACT_ATOMS: atom_id res chain seq x y z
N MET A 1 29.33 -11.67 -4.33
CA MET A 1 27.97 -11.76 -3.74
C MET A 1 26.91 -11.10 -4.62
N THR A 2 27.19 -9.96 -5.27
CA THR A 2 26.28 -9.26 -6.19
C THR A 2 25.90 -10.05 -7.46
N SER A 3 26.85 -10.79 -8.05
CA SER A 3 26.59 -11.55 -9.29
C SER A 3 25.72 -12.79 -9.09
N ALA A 4 25.75 -13.41 -7.90
CA ALA A 4 24.94 -14.58 -7.57
C ALA A 4 23.46 -14.20 -7.35
N VAL A 5 23.20 -13.03 -6.76
CA VAL A 5 21.84 -12.50 -6.58
C VAL A 5 21.22 -12.15 -7.93
N LEU A 6 21.99 -11.55 -8.85
CA LEU A 6 21.52 -11.23 -10.20
C LEU A 6 21.18 -12.48 -11.03
N LEU A 7 21.93 -13.57 -10.86
CA LEU A 7 21.66 -14.84 -11.54
C LEU A 7 20.38 -15.53 -11.06
N VAL A 8 20.05 -15.45 -9.77
CA VAL A 8 18.86 -16.10 -9.19
C VAL A 8 17.57 -15.35 -9.54
N VAL A 9 17.60 -14.02 -9.61
CA VAL A 9 16.39 -13.21 -9.88
C VAL A 9 16.16 -12.97 -11.38
N GLY A 10 17.20 -13.16 -12.21
CA GLY A 10 17.14 -12.98 -13.66
C GLY A 10 16.78 -11.56 -14.09
N GLY A 11 16.35 -11.40 -15.34
CA GLY A 11 16.02 -10.08 -15.92
C GLY A 11 14.82 -9.37 -15.29
N LYS A 12 14.04 -10.05 -14.44
CA LYS A 12 12.93 -9.43 -13.68
C LYS A 12 13.44 -8.69 -12.44
N GLY A 13 14.49 -9.20 -11.78
CA GLY A 13 15.11 -8.54 -10.63
C GLY A 13 15.73 -7.19 -10.97
N ILE A 14 16.45 -7.14 -12.10
CA ILE A 14 17.03 -5.89 -12.62
C ILE A 14 15.93 -4.86 -12.88
N ARG A 15 14.82 -5.27 -13.52
CA ARG A 15 13.68 -4.39 -13.78
C ARG A 15 13.03 -3.89 -12.49
N ALA A 16 12.88 -4.75 -11.48
CA ALA A 16 12.35 -4.36 -10.18
C ALA A 16 13.24 -3.31 -9.50
N ILE A 17 14.56 -3.52 -9.44
CA ILE A 17 15.50 -2.56 -8.84
C ILE A 17 15.49 -1.24 -9.62
N ALA A 18 15.54 -1.29 -10.96
CA ALA A 18 15.48 -0.10 -11.80
C ALA A 18 14.18 0.68 -11.58
N SER A 19 13.05 -0.01 -11.46
CA SER A 19 11.75 0.61 -11.19
C SER A 19 11.68 1.25 -9.81
N LEU A 20 12.32 0.64 -8.80
CA LEU A 20 12.41 1.19 -7.45
C LEU A 20 13.24 2.48 -7.42
N LEU A 21 14.39 2.50 -8.09
CA LEU A 21 15.23 3.70 -8.21
C LEU A 21 14.51 4.82 -8.97
N ALA A 22 13.86 4.49 -10.09
CA ALA A 22 13.06 5.45 -10.84
C ALA A 22 11.91 6.02 -9.99
N SER A 23 11.27 5.17 -9.18
CA SER A 23 10.22 5.60 -8.24
C SER A 23 10.75 6.53 -7.16
N ALA A 24 11.94 6.26 -6.61
CA ALA A 24 12.58 7.13 -5.62
C ALA A 24 12.90 8.51 -6.20
N VAL A 25 13.44 8.57 -7.43
CA VAL A 25 13.68 9.83 -8.14
C VAL A 25 12.37 10.58 -8.40
N PHE A 26 11.33 9.88 -8.85
CA PHE A 26 10.02 10.46 -9.09
C PHE A 26 9.41 11.03 -7.80
N ILE A 27 9.44 10.27 -6.70
CA ILE A 27 8.95 10.72 -5.39
C ILE A 27 9.72 11.95 -4.93
N TRP A 28 11.04 11.98 -5.07
CA TRP A 28 11.83 13.14 -4.69
C TRP A 28 11.47 14.38 -5.52
N ALA A 29 11.44 14.25 -6.85
CA ALA A 29 11.21 15.39 -7.73
C ALA A 29 9.75 15.89 -7.70
N PHE A 30 8.77 14.98 -7.74
CA PHE A 30 7.36 15.33 -7.88
C PHE A 30 6.64 15.42 -6.54
N LEU A 31 6.69 14.37 -5.71
CA LEU A 31 5.96 14.36 -4.45
C LEU A 31 6.56 15.33 -3.44
N ILE A 32 7.86 15.16 -3.13
CA ILE A 32 8.53 16.00 -2.13
C ILE A 32 8.62 17.43 -2.66
N GLY A 33 9.10 17.63 -3.88
CA GLY A 33 9.14 18.97 -4.51
C GLY A 33 7.78 19.67 -4.53
N GLY A 34 6.70 18.95 -4.86
CA GLY A 34 5.34 19.49 -4.89
C GLY A 34 4.81 19.90 -3.52
N ILE A 35 5.04 19.07 -2.49
CA ILE A 35 4.66 19.40 -1.10
C ILE A 35 5.50 20.57 -0.57
N SER A 36 6.81 20.57 -0.80
CA SER A 36 7.70 21.66 -0.42
C SER A 36 7.39 22.97 -1.14
N GLY A 37 6.71 22.91 -2.30
CA GLY A 37 6.16 24.08 -3.00
C GLY A 37 4.82 24.58 -2.46
N GLY A 38 4.34 24.08 -1.32
CA GLY A 38 3.05 24.43 -0.72
C GLY A 38 1.87 23.62 -1.26
N GLY A 39 2.12 22.55 -2.02
CA GLY A 39 1.10 21.65 -2.53
C GLY A 39 0.43 20.81 -1.44
N SER A 40 -0.82 20.41 -1.66
CA SER A 40 -1.55 19.52 -0.74
C SER A 40 -0.86 18.15 -0.63
N PRO A 41 -0.45 17.70 0.57
CA PRO A 41 0.21 16.40 0.76
C PRO A 41 -0.60 15.22 0.25
N LEU A 42 -1.91 15.20 0.52
CA LEU A 42 -2.77 14.09 0.10
C LEU A 42 -2.95 14.05 -1.42
N LEU A 43 -3.06 15.20 -2.08
CA LEU A 43 -3.23 15.26 -3.53
C LEU A 43 -1.96 14.75 -4.24
N TYR A 44 -0.80 15.32 -3.91
CA TYR A 44 0.46 14.90 -4.53
C TYR A 44 0.77 13.43 -4.24
N THR A 45 0.44 12.96 -3.03
CA THR A 45 0.59 11.54 -2.68
C THR A 45 -0.29 10.68 -3.56
N THR A 46 -1.58 10.98 -3.66
CA THR A 46 -2.56 10.24 -4.48
C THR A 46 -2.09 10.10 -5.93
N VAL A 47 -1.68 11.21 -6.54
CA VAL A 47 -1.17 11.23 -7.91
C VAL A 47 0.10 10.37 -8.01
N SER A 48 1.00 10.48 -7.03
CA SER A 48 2.21 9.67 -6.99
C SER A 48 1.92 8.18 -6.87
N ILE A 49 0.95 7.76 -6.04
CA ILE A 49 0.54 6.36 -5.92
C ILE A 49 0.13 5.83 -7.29
N VAL A 50 -0.79 6.53 -7.96
CA VAL A 50 -1.33 6.10 -9.24
C VAL A 50 -0.22 6.00 -10.28
N LEU A 51 0.63 7.03 -10.39
CA LEU A 51 1.70 7.05 -11.39
C LEU A 51 2.78 6.02 -11.12
N VAL A 52 3.30 5.95 -9.90
CA VAL A 52 4.35 5.00 -9.51
C VAL A 52 3.84 3.57 -9.64
N LEU A 53 2.67 3.27 -9.09
CA LEU A 53 2.10 1.92 -9.17
C LEU A 53 1.89 1.50 -10.62
N THR A 54 1.34 2.39 -11.46
CA THR A 54 1.12 2.11 -12.88
C THR A 54 2.46 1.88 -13.60
N ALA A 55 3.44 2.77 -13.41
CA ALA A 55 4.74 2.64 -14.05
C ALA A 55 5.45 1.34 -13.62
N VAL A 56 5.58 1.10 -12.32
CA VAL A 56 6.31 -0.05 -11.76
C VAL A 56 5.65 -1.37 -12.15
N LEU A 57 4.34 -1.48 -11.94
CA LEU A 57 3.65 -2.76 -12.08
C LEU A 57 3.59 -3.19 -13.55
N PHE A 58 3.25 -2.29 -14.46
CA PHE A 58 3.16 -2.61 -15.89
C PHE A 58 4.54 -2.73 -16.55
N PHE A 59 5.56 -2.01 -16.08
CA PHE A 59 6.94 -2.21 -16.55
C PHE A 59 7.52 -3.56 -16.10
N THR A 60 7.23 -3.98 -14.86
CA THR A 60 7.80 -5.20 -14.28
C THR A 60 7.07 -6.46 -14.76
N HIS A 61 5.73 -6.43 -14.80
CA HIS A 61 4.89 -7.60 -15.09
C HIS A 61 4.27 -7.61 -16.49
N GLY A 62 4.33 -6.49 -17.22
CA GLY A 62 3.69 -6.35 -18.52
C GLY A 62 2.17 -6.15 -18.43
N LEU A 63 1.57 -5.81 -19.57
CA LEU A 63 0.13 -5.64 -19.72
C LEU A 63 -0.56 -7.01 -19.73
N SER A 64 -1.36 -7.28 -18.69
CA SER A 64 -2.20 -8.48 -18.60
C SER A 64 -3.44 -8.22 -17.75
N THR A 65 -4.48 -9.04 -17.90
CA THR A 65 -5.68 -9.01 -17.03
C THR A 65 -5.32 -9.28 -15.58
N LYS A 66 -4.32 -10.11 -15.31
CA LYS A 66 -3.75 -10.33 -13.98
C LYS A 66 -3.12 -9.07 -13.41
N THR A 67 -2.28 -8.38 -14.20
CA THR A 67 -1.65 -7.12 -13.80
C THR A 67 -2.70 -6.04 -13.51
N LEU A 68 -3.72 -5.94 -14.36
CA LEU A 68 -4.80 -4.97 -14.20
C LEU A 68 -5.66 -5.25 -12.95
N ALA A 69 -5.93 -6.53 -12.64
CA ALA A 69 -6.64 -6.91 -11.43
C ALA A 69 -5.86 -6.53 -10.16
N ALA A 70 -4.55 -6.78 -10.15
CA ALA A 70 -3.67 -6.38 -9.06
C ALA A 70 -3.65 -4.86 -8.90
N TRP A 71 -3.45 -4.12 -9.99
CA TRP A 71 -3.48 -2.65 -9.98
C TRP A 71 -4.78 -2.10 -9.38
N ALA A 72 -5.93 -2.56 -9.86
CA ALA A 72 -7.23 -2.08 -9.41
C ALA A 72 -7.46 -2.38 -7.92
N GLY A 73 -7.08 -3.58 -7.47
CA GLY A 73 -7.16 -3.97 -6.06
C GLY A 73 -6.29 -3.10 -5.15
N THR A 74 -5.06 -2.82 -5.55
CA THR A 74 -4.14 -1.94 -4.82
C THR A 74 -4.67 -0.51 -4.74
N ILE A 75 -5.24 0.04 -5.81
CA ILE A 75 -5.86 1.37 -5.81
C ILE A 75 -7.04 1.41 -4.83
N CYS A 76 -7.92 0.40 -4.83
CA CYS A 76 -9.03 0.33 -3.88
C CYS A 76 -8.54 0.28 -2.42
N GLY A 77 -7.50 -0.50 -2.15
CA GLY A 77 -6.86 -0.57 -0.84
C GLY A 77 -6.29 0.77 -0.39
N ALA A 78 -5.51 1.43 -1.25
CA ALA A 78 -4.90 2.72 -0.96
C ALA A 78 -5.96 3.81 -0.74
N ALA A 79 -7.01 3.83 -1.58
CA ALA A 79 -8.13 4.75 -1.42
C ALA A 79 -8.87 4.53 -0.10
N THR A 80 -9.08 3.27 0.30
CA THR A 80 -9.76 2.97 1.57
C THR A 80 -8.86 3.33 2.76
N ALA A 81 -7.56 3.04 2.70
CA ALA A 81 -6.62 3.46 3.74
C ALA A 81 -6.61 4.99 3.90
N MET A 82 -6.65 5.73 2.79
CA MET A 82 -6.73 7.19 2.81
C MET A 82 -8.02 7.68 3.46
N ILE A 83 -9.18 7.16 3.05
CA ILE A 83 -10.48 7.54 3.61
C ILE A 83 -10.56 7.17 5.09
N ALA A 84 -10.12 5.96 5.46
CA ALA A 84 -10.10 5.52 6.84
C ALA A 84 -9.16 6.39 7.67
N GLY A 85 -7.97 6.73 7.16
CA GLY A 85 -6.99 7.57 7.84
C GLY A 85 -7.48 9.00 8.04
N THR A 86 -8.12 9.61 7.05
CA THR A 86 -8.69 10.96 7.21
C THR A 86 -9.82 10.96 8.24
N LEU A 87 -10.71 9.96 8.21
CA LEU A 87 -11.75 9.82 9.22
C LEU A 87 -11.16 9.55 10.60
N LEU A 88 -10.25 8.59 10.75
CA LEU A 88 -9.62 8.30 12.02
C LEU A 88 -8.85 9.51 12.57
N SER A 89 -8.18 10.29 11.72
CA SER A 89 -7.48 11.50 12.14
C SER A 89 -8.43 12.54 12.76
N THR A 90 -9.68 12.65 12.30
CA THR A 90 -10.65 13.57 12.91
C THR A 90 -11.25 13.00 14.20
N TRP A 91 -11.42 11.68 14.29
CA TRP A 91 -11.99 11.00 15.46
C TRP A 91 -10.99 10.79 16.61
N LEU A 92 -9.73 10.44 16.34
CA LEU A 92 -8.71 10.30 17.39
C LEU A 92 -8.21 11.66 17.92
N ARG A 93 -8.58 12.75 17.26
CA ARG A 93 -8.44 14.14 17.72
C ARG A 93 -9.62 14.62 18.58
N LEU A 94 -10.49 13.73 19.07
CA LEU A 94 -11.70 14.10 19.83
C LEU A 94 -11.39 14.47 21.30
N GLY A 95 -11.20 15.78 21.50
CA GLY A 95 -11.36 16.56 22.72
C GLY A 95 -11.23 18.05 22.35
N PRO A 96 -11.93 19.01 22.98
CA PRO A 96 -11.85 20.42 22.59
C PRO A 96 -10.38 20.80 22.57
N ALA A 97 -9.92 21.19 21.39
CA ALA A 97 -8.56 21.67 21.20
C ALA A 97 -8.39 22.84 22.17
N ASP A 98 -7.66 22.61 23.26
CA ASP A 98 -6.90 23.72 23.82
C ASP A 98 -6.14 24.31 22.63
N GLU A 99 -6.27 25.62 22.47
CA GLU A 99 -5.93 26.45 21.30
C GLU A 99 -4.45 26.38 20.87
N SER A 100 -3.72 25.36 21.33
CA SER A 100 -2.32 25.03 21.05
C SER A 100 -2.16 23.91 20.01
N ALA A 101 -3.20 23.13 19.71
CA ALA A 101 -3.11 21.98 18.78
C ALA A 101 -3.44 22.34 17.31
N SER A 102 -3.80 23.59 17.04
CA SER A 102 -3.86 24.11 15.68
C SER A 102 -2.44 24.38 15.18
N ALA A 103 -2.05 23.59 14.19
CA ALA A 103 -0.98 23.91 13.27
C ALA A 103 0.41 24.01 13.91
N LEU A 104 1.07 22.86 14.07
CA LEU A 104 2.51 22.78 13.90
C LEU A 104 2.84 23.03 12.40
N THR A 105 2.53 24.24 11.94
CA THR A 105 3.04 24.82 10.70
C THR A 105 4.53 24.89 10.87
N TYR A 106 5.27 24.05 10.14
CA TYR A 106 6.71 24.22 10.04
C TYR A 106 6.96 25.64 9.52
N THR A 107 7.75 26.41 10.27
CA THR A 107 8.05 27.81 10.01
C THR A 107 8.36 28.01 8.51
N SER A 108 7.52 28.78 7.82
CA SER A 108 7.47 29.13 6.37
C SER A 108 6.55 28.35 5.43
N LEU A 109 6.08 27.13 5.76
CA LEU A 109 5.21 26.32 4.89
C LEU A 109 3.98 25.85 5.67
N ASP A 110 2.81 26.40 5.33
CA ASP A 110 1.51 26.09 5.94
C ASP A 110 1.04 24.66 5.60
N ILE A 111 1.76 23.66 6.10
CA ILE A 111 1.55 22.23 5.82
C ILE A 111 0.93 21.56 7.04
N ASP A 112 -0.23 20.93 6.83
CA ASP A 112 -0.87 20.07 7.82
C ASP A 112 -0.06 18.79 8.06
N LEU A 113 0.51 18.65 9.26
CA LEU A 113 1.27 17.47 9.67
C LEU A 113 0.45 16.18 9.72
N SER A 114 -0.87 16.25 9.90
CA SER A 114 -1.73 15.06 9.81
C SER A 114 -1.88 14.59 8.37
N ALA A 115 -2.08 15.53 7.44
CA ALA A 115 -2.09 15.22 6.02
C ALA A 115 -0.73 14.65 5.57
N LEU A 116 0.37 15.19 6.10
CA LEU A 116 1.72 14.72 5.80
C LEU A 116 2.02 13.33 6.39
N SER A 117 1.57 13.06 7.62
CA SER A 117 1.76 11.75 8.25
C SER A 117 0.94 10.66 7.56
N LEU A 118 -0.28 11.00 7.10
CA LEU A 118 -1.10 10.10 6.29
C LEU A 118 -0.50 9.89 4.89
N ALA A 119 0.06 10.94 4.28
CA ALA A 119 0.80 10.82 3.02
C ALA A 119 2.00 9.85 3.15
N ALA A 120 2.79 9.97 4.22
CA ALA A 120 3.91 9.07 4.50
C ALA A 120 3.45 7.61 4.67
N LEU A 121 2.36 7.38 5.41
CA LEU A 121 1.75 6.05 5.53
C LEU A 121 1.40 5.48 4.16
N LEU A 122 0.70 6.25 3.33
CA LEU A 122 0.24 5.78 2.04
C LEU A 122 1.42 5.38 1.14
N ILE A 123 2.48 6.18 1.08
CA ILE A 123 3.69 5.83 0.32
C ILE A 123 4.31 4.52 0.82
N ALA A 124 4.44 4.35 2.14
CA ALA A 124 4.96 3.11 2.72
C ALA A 124 4.05 1.90 2.44
N LEU A 125 2.73 2.12 2.42
CA LEU A 125 1.71 1.09 2.31
C LEU A 125 1.58 0.52 0.89
N ILE A 126 1.83 1.31 -0.16
CA ILE A 126 1.65 0.90 -1.57
C ILE A 126 2.38 -0.39 -1.91
N GLY A 127 3.62 -0.55 -1.42
CA GLY A 127 4.41 -1.75 -1.67
C GLY A 127 3.73 -3.01 -1.12
N ILE A 128 3.23 -2.92 0.12
CA ILE A 128 2.53 -4.02 0.80
C ILE A 128 1.20 -4.32 0.10
N LEU A 129 0.42 -3.29 -0.26
CA LEU A 129 -0.86 -3.50 -0.97
C LEU A 129 -0.65 -4.10 -2.35
N ASN A 130 0.42 -3.68 -3.05
CA ASN A 130 0.77 -4.23 -4.35
C ASN A 130 1.17 -5.71 -4.25
N ASP A 131 1.95 -6.10 -3.24
CA ASP A 131 2.34 -7.49 -3.04
C ASP A 131 1.12 -8.38 -2.76
N ILE A 132 0.23 -7.94 -1.86
CA ILE A 132 -1.05 -8.63 -1.57
C ILE A 132 -1.88 -8.76 -2.84
N ALA A 133 -2.05 -7.68 -3.60
CA ALA A 133 -2.87 -7.70 -4.80
C ALA A 133 -2.24 -8.56 -5.92
N ALA A 134 -0.92 -8.52 -6.09
CA ALA A 134 -0.23 -9.34 -7.08
C ALA A 134 -0.31 -10.84 -6.75
N ALA A 135 -0.08 -11.21 -5.48
CA ALA A 135 -0.24 -12.57 -4.99
C ALA A 135 -1.70 -13.03 -5.13
N GLN A 136 -2.65 -12.20 -4.74
CA GLN A 136 -4.06 -12.55 -4.79
C GLN A 136 -4.58 -12.71 -6.22
N ALA A 137 -4.19 -11.82 -7.13
CA ALA A 137 -4.49 -11.99 -8.54
C ALA A 137 -3.86 -13.29 -9.07
N ALA A 138 -2.62 -13.60 -8.71
CA ALA A 138 -1.97 -14.86 -9.09
C ALA A 138 -2.76 -16.09 -8.64
N THR A 139 -3.20 -16.11 -7.38
CA THR A 139 -4.01 -17.19 -6.79
C THR A 139 -5.33 -17.36 -7.52
N VAL A 140 -6.02 -16.27 -7.87
CA VAL A 140 -7.28 -16.38 -8.63
C VAL A 140 -7.01 -16.95 -10.02
N PHE A 141 -6.05 -16.40 -10.76
CA PHE A 141 -5.76 -16.83 -12.13
C PHE A 141 -5.20 -18.26 -12.21
N SER A 142 -4.53 -18.77 -11.17
CA SER A 142 -4.08 -20.17 -11.14
C SER A 142 -5.22 -21.18 -11.07
N HIS A 143 -6.39 -20.76 -10.62
CA HIS A 143 -7.61 -21.58 -10.58
C HIS A 143 -8.53 -21.33 -11.78
N THR A 144 -8.10 -20.49 -12.73
CA THR A 144 -8.84 -20.25 -13.98
C THR A 144 -8.25 -21.07 -15.12
N THR A 145 -9.09 -21.71 -15.92
CA THR A 145 -8.65 -22.39 -17.13
C THR A 145 -8.87 -21.48 -18.33
N PRO A 146 -7.84 -21.24 -19.17
CA PRO A 146 -8.01 -20.49 -20.40
C PRO A 146 -9.13 -21.08 -21.28
N GLY A 147 -10.04 -20.21 -21.77
CA GLY A 147 -11.13 -20.62 -22.67
C GLY A 147 -12.38 -21.20 -21.99
N THR A 148 -12.40 -21.35 -20.66
CA THR A 148 -13.63 -21.73 -19.93
C THR A 148 -14.19 -20.53 -19.16
N ARG A 149 -15.51 -20.52 -18.92
CA ARG A 149 -16.10 -19.52 -18.01
C ARG A 149 -15.82 -19.94 -16.57
N PRO A 150 -15.02 -19.19 -15.80
CA PRO A 150 -14.69 -19.58 -14.43
C PRO A 150 -15.93 -19.59 -13.53
N SER A 151 -16.12 -20.69 -12.80
CA SER A 151 -17.13 -20.75 -11.74
C SER A 151 -16.62 -19.98 -10.53
N TRP A 152 -17.02 -18.71 -10.42
CA TRP A 152 -16.71 -17.85 -9.28
C TRP A 152 -17.07 -18.48 -7.94
N LYS A 153 -18.15 -19.28 -7.88
CA LYS A 153 -18.57 -20.02 -6.67
C LYS A 153 -17.54 -21.07 -6.23
N ALA A 154 -16.78 -21.63 -7.17
CA ALA A 154 -15.73 -22.61 -6.88
C ALA A 154 -14.38 -21.93 -6.55
N ILE A 155 -14.06 -20.82 -7.22
CA ILE A 155 -12.74 -20.16 -7.09
C ILE A 155 -12.69 -19.20 -5.90
N ALA A 156 -13.74 -18.40 -5.69
CA ALA A 156 -13.71 -17.32 -4.69
C ALA A 156 -13.44 -17.82 -3.26
N PRO A 157 -14.09 -18.89 -2.75
CA PRO A 157 -13.86 -19.34 -1.38
C PRO A 157 -12.40 -19.76 -1.13
N THR A 158 -11.82 -20.53 -2.06
CA THR A 158 -10.44 -21.01 -1.96
C THR A 158 -9.44 -19.86 -2.09
N ALA A 159 -9.63 -18.95 -3.04
CA ALA A 159 -8.78 -17.78 -3.19
C ALA A 159 -8.87 -16.82 -1.99
N LEU A 160 -10.07 -16.63 -1.41
CA LEU A 160 -10.28 -15.82 -0.21
C LEU A 160 -9.63 -16.44 1.03
N ALA A 161 -9.62 -17.77 1.14
CA ALA A 161 -8.94 -18.46 2.23
C ALA A 161 -7.42 -18.19 2.19
N VAL A 162 -6.78 -18.41 1.03
CA VAL A 162 -5.35 -18.11 0.83
C VAL A 162 -5.05 -16.63 1.06
N GLY A 163 -5.89 -15.73 0.54
CA GLY A 163 -5.74 -14.30 0.69
C GLY A 163 -5.81 -13.83 2.14
N ARG A 164 -6.64 -14.46 2.99
CA ARG A 164 -6.73 -14.16 4.42
C ARG A 164 -5.44 -14.48 5.16
N ASP A 165 -4.81 -15.62 4.87
CA ASP A 165 -3.57 -16.03 5.52
C ASP A 165 -2.43 -15.05 5.21
N HIS A 166 -2.30 -14.64 3.94
CA HIS A 166 -1.31 -13.63 3.54
C HIS A 166 -1.63 -12.24 4.11
N SER A 167 -2.90 -11.84 4.14
CA SER A 167 -3.31 -10.55 4.72
C SER A 167 -3.01 -10.48 6.21
N ALA A 168 -3.20 -11.58 6.96
CA ALA A 168 -2.87 -11.64 8.39
C ALA A 168 -1.37 -11.39 8.63
N SER A 169 -0.49 -12.01 7.84
CA SER A 169 0.95 -11.77 7.90
C SER A 169 1.31 -10.32 7.57
N ALA A 170 0.68 -9.74 6.55
CA ALA A 170 0.88 -8.34 6.19
C ALA A 170 0.41 -7.36 7.28
N ILE A 171 -0.71 -7.66 7.95
CA ILE A 171 -1.23 -6.90 9.09
C ILE A 171 -0.20 -6.88 10.23
N TYR A 172 0.39 -8.04 10.58
CA TYR A 172 1.43 -8.08 11.60
C TYR A 172 2.67 -7.27 11.18
N THR A 173 3.09 -7.43 9.93
CA THR A 173 4.26 -6.73 9.39
C THR A 173 4.11 -5.22 9.49
N ILE A 174 2.98 -4.67 9.02
CA ILE A 174 2.77 -3.22 9.08
C ILE A 174 2.58 -2.71 10.51
N SER A 175 1.89 -3.48 11.36
CA SER A 175 1.68 -3.11 12.77
C SER A 175 3.02 -2.98 13.49
N PHE A 176 3.90 -3.97 13.34
CA PHE A 176 5.24 -3.91 13.92
C PHE A 176 6.11 -2.82 13.29
N SER A 177 6.00 -2.58 11.99
CA SER A 177 6.74 -1.50 11.33
C SER A 177 6.36 -0.12 11.88
N ILE A 178 5.06 0.14 12.10
CA ILE A 178 4.57 1.42 12.60
C ILE A 178 4.90 1.59 14.09
N VAL A 179 4.68 0.56 14.90
CA VAL A 179 5.09 0.56 16.32
C VAL A 179 6.61 0.75 16.44
N GLY A 180 7.38 0.08 15.58
CA GLY A 180 8.83 0.22 15.51
C GLY A 180 9.28 1.63 15.15
N ALA A 181 8.58 2.31 14.23
CA ALA A 181 8.85 3.71 13.90
C ALA A 181 8.59 4.66 15.08
N GLY A 182 7.62 4.34 15.95
CA GLY A 182 7.31 5.10 17.17
C GLY A 182 8.16 4.74 18.40
N LEU A 183 9.06 3.76 18.30
CA LEU A 183 9.71 3.13 19.46
C LEU A 183 10.43 4.12 20.37
N ALA A 184 11.18 5.08 19.79
CA ALA A 184 11.93 6.06 20.57
C ALA A 184 11.00 6.93 21.44
N ALA A 185 9.85 7.34 20.92
CA ALA A 185 8.86 8.12 21.66
C ALA A 185 8.21 7.28 22.77
N PHE A 186 7.96 5.99 22.52
CA PHE A 186 7.37 5.09 23.51
C PHE A 186 8.33 4.81 24.67
N VAL A 187 9.62 4.63 24.38
CA VAL A 187 10.67 4.49 25.41
C VAL A 187 10.77 5.77 26.23
N LEU A 188 10.72 6.94 25.60
CA LEU A 188 10.81 8.21 26.31
C LEU A 188 9.61 8.45 27.24
N ALA A 189 8.40 8.16 26.76
CA ALA A 189 7.19 8.23 27.58
C ALA A 189 7.25 7.28 28.78
N HIS A 190 7.77 6.06 28.58
CA HIS A 190 8.00 5.10 29.64
C HIS A 190 9.06 5.59 30.65
N ALA A 191 10.17 6.15 30.16
CA ALA A 191 11.26 6.66 31.00
C ALA A 191 10.83 7.84 31.89
N TYR A 192 9.95 8.71 31.39
CA TYR A 192 9.35 9.79 32.18
C TYR A 192 8.19 9.33 33.07
N ASN A 193 7.91 8.02 33.14
CA ASN A 193 6.84 7.42 33.91
C ASN A 193 5.47 8.10 33.64
N GLN A 194 5.22 8.46 32.38
CA GLN A 194 3.98 9.13 32.02
C GLN A 194 2.78 8.22 32.31
N PRO A 195 1.70 8.74 32.91
CA PRO A 195 0.50 7.94 33.13
C PRO A 195 -0.07 7.48 31.78
N LEU A 196 -0.52 6.22 31.71
CA LEU A 196 -1.01 5.60 30.47
C LEU A 196 -2.10 6.44 29.79
N SER A 197 -2.97 7.07 30.57
CA SER A 197 -4.02 7.96 30.06
C SER A 197 -3.46 9.18 29.32
N ALA A 198 -2.40 9.82 29.84
CA ALA A 198 -1.75 10.95 29.19
C ALA A 198 -0.94 10.50 27.97
N PHE A 199 -0.25 9.37 28.06
CA PHE A 199 0.51 8.81 26.94
C PHE A 199 -0.39 8.49 25.74
N LEU A 200 -1.55 7.87 25.97
CA LEU A 200 -2.53 7.53 24.93
C LEU A 200 -3.13 8.77 24.24
N GLN A 201 -3.09 9.94 24.90
CA GLN A 201 -3.56 11.21 24.36
C GLN A 201 -2.49 11.99 23.60
N THR A 202 -1.24 11.50 23.55
CA THR A 202 -0.18 12.18 22.80
C THR A 202 -0.41 12.10 21.30
N ASP A 203 -0.05 13.17 20.58
CA ASP A 203 -0.12 13.21 19.11
C ASP A 203 0.64 12.07 18.44
N THR A 204 1.76 11.64 19.05
CA THR A 204 2.57 10.53 18.53
C THR A 204 1.80 9.22 18.58
N VAL A 205 1.14 8.92 19.70
CA VAL A 205 0.33 7.69 19.84
C VAL A 205 -0.91 7.77 18.96
N ALA A 206 -1.61 8.91 18.94
CA ALA A 206 -2.78 9.12 18.09
C ALA A 206 -2.44 8.93 16.60
N THR A 207 -1.31 9.49 16.14
CA THR A 207 -0.82 9.34 14.76
C THR A 207 -0.46 7.89 14.47
N THR A 208 0.28 7.22 15.37
CA THR A 208 0.66 5.81 15.24
C THR A 208 -0.57 4.91 15.10
N LEU A 209 -1.56 5.09 15.97
CA LEU A 209 -2.80 4.33 15.94
C LEU A 209 -3.61 4.60 14.67
N THR A 210 -3.72 5.86 14.27
CA THR A 210 -4.39 6.26 13.02
C THR A 210 -3.74 5.56 11.82
N GLN A 211 -2.40 5.61 11.73
CA GLN A 211 -1.64 4.99 10.65
C GLN A 211 -1.81 3.47 10.63
N MET A 212 -1.71 2.84 11.79
CA MET A 212 -1.84 1.39 11.93
C MET A 212 -3.25 0.93 11.52
N LEU A 213 -4.30 1.56 12.06
CA LEU A 213 -5.68 1.21 11.74
C LEU A 213 -6.02 1.48 10.27
N ALA A 214 -5.62 2.63 9.72
CA ALA A 214 -5.84 2.96 8.32
C ALA A 214 -5.12 1.97 7.38
N GLY A 215 -3.88 1.61 7.69
CA GLY A 215 -3.12 0.62 6.94
C GLY A 215 -3.77 -0.76 6.95
N ILE A 216 -4.20 -1.23 8.14
CA ILE A 216 -4.91 -2.50 8.30
C ILE A 216 -6.21 -2.52 7.49
N ILE A 217 -7.02 -1.46 7.56
CA ILE A 217 -8.26 -1.34 6.78
C ILE A 217 -7.96 -1.41 5.28
N GLY A 218 -6.93 -0.72 4.81
CA GLY A 218 -6.47 -0.78 3.41
C GLY A 218 -6.10 -2.21 2.98
N ILE A 219 -5.34 -2.92 3.81
CA ILE A 219 -4.96 -4.32 3.57
C ILE A 219 -6.20 -5.22 3.48
N ILE A 220 -7.12 -5.11 4.44
CA ILE A 220 -8.34 -5.91 4.51
C ILE A 220 -9.22 -5.71 3.27
N ILE A 221 -9.27 -4.51 2.69
CA ILE A 221 -10.05 -4.23 1.47
C ILE A 221 -9.31 -4.65 0.20
N THR A 222 -7.98 -4.53 0.14
CA THR A 222 -7.18 -4.86 -1.05
C THR A 222 -7.44 -6.27 -1.53
N MET A 223 -7.43 -7.24 -0.61
CA MET A 223 -7.59 -8.66 -0.91
C MET A 223 -8.94 -9.00 -1.58
N PRO A 224 -10.12 -8.71 -0.98
CA PRO A 224 -11.41 -8.97 -1.61
C PRO A 224 -11.63 -8.13 -2.87
N ALA A 225 -11.17 -6.88 -2.93
CA ALA A 225 -11.25 -6.05 -4.13
C ALA A 225 -10.49 -6.69 -5.30
N THR A 226 -9.23 -7.09 -5.07
CA THR A 226 -8.41 -7.78 -6.08
C THR A 226 -9.09 -9.06 -6.58
N THR A 227 -9.67 -9.84 -5.67
CA THR A 227 -10.35 -11.08 -6.03
C THR A 227 -11.55 -10.82 -6.93
N ALA A 228 -12.35 -9.80 -6.61
CA ALA A 228 -13.49 -9.40 -7.44
C ALA A 228 -13.03 -8.96 -8.84
N PHE A 229 -12.01 -8.10 -8.94
CA PHE A 229 -11.47 -7.67 -10.23
C PHE A 229 -10.87 -8.82 -11.03
N ALA A 230 -10.12 -9.72 -10.40
CA ALA A 230 -9.53 -10.88 -11.07
C ALA A 230 -10.61 -11.84 -11.60
N LEU A 231 -11.67 -12.10 -10.83
CA LEU A 231 -12.81 -12.92 -11.28
C LEU A 231 -13.60 -12.25 -12.40
N LEU A 232 -13.71 -10.93 -12.42
CA LEU A 232 -14.34 -10.19 -13.50
C LEU A 232 -13.48 -10.24 -14.78
N LEU A 233 -12.19 -9.95 -14.65
CA LEU A 233 -11.26 -9.86 -15.78
C LEU A 233 -10.88 -11.22 -16.37
N SER A 234 -10.93 -12.30 -15.58
CA SER A 234 -10.74 -13.67 -16.08
C SER A 234 -11.85 -14.16 -17.01
N ARG A 235 -12.99 -13.45 -17.09
CA ARG A 235 -14.05 -13.74 -18.06
C ARG A 235 -13.77 -13.17 -19.45
N ILE A 236 -12.81 -12.26 -19.58
CA ILE A 236 -12.43 -11.67 -20.86
C ILE A 236 -11.60 -12.72 -21.62
N PRO A 237 -12.02 -13.18 -22.81
CA PRO A 237 -11.24 -14.11 -23.61
C PRO A 237 -9.92 -13.44 -24.00
N THR A 238 -8.82 -13.86 -23.37
CA THR A 238 -7.48 -13.48 -23.83
C THR A 238 -7.08 -14.42 -24.96
N LYS A 239 -6.63 -13.85 -26.08
CA LYS A 239 -6.05 -14.62 -27.20
C LYS A 239 -5.00 -15.58 -26.61
N PRO A 240 -5.02 -16.88 -26.95
CA PRO A 240 -4.04 -17.82 -26.40
C PRO A 240 -2.64 -17.29 -26.65
N GLN A 241 -1.84 -17.18 -25.59
CA GLN A 241 -0.41 -16.97 -25.75
C GLN A 241 0.08 -18.16 -26.57
N THR A 242 0.50 -17.90 -27.81
CA THR A 242 1.21 -18.88 -28.61
C THR A 242 2.43 -19.28 -27.79
N LEU A 243 2.37 -20.45 -27.17
CA LEU A 243 3.54 -21.19 -26.77
C LEU A 243 4.36 -21.31 -28.05
N SER A 244 5.38 -20.46 -28.21
CA SER A 244 6.45 -20.74 -29.16
C SER A 244 6.99 -22.09 -28.70
N ALA A 245 6.65 -23.12 -29.47
CA ALA A 245 7.33 -24.39 -29.37
C ALA A 245 8.82 -24.07 -29.40
N HIS A 246 9.52 -24.32 -28.30
CA HIS A 246 10.94 -24.57 -28.36
C HIS A 246 11.09 -25.90 -29.09
N THR A 247 11.03 -25.83 -30.42
CA THR A 247 11.75 -26.76 -31.28
C THR A 247 13.20 -26.34 -31.27
N ASP A 248 14.02 -27.33 -30.93
CA ASP A 248 15.49 -27.43 -31.02
C ASP A 248 16.31 -26.98 -29.79
#